data_AF-A0A2U8FHI2-F1
#
_entry.id   AF-A0A2U8FHI2-F1
#
_cell.length_a   1.000
_cell.length_b   1.000
_cell.length_c   1.000
_cell.angle_alpha   90.00
_cell.angle_beta   90.00
_cell.angle_gamma   90.00
#
_symmetry.space_group_name_H-M   'P 1'
#
loop_
_entity.id
_entity.type
_entity.pdbx_description
1 polymer ?
#
loop_
_entity_poly.entity_id
_entity_poly.type
_entity_poly.pdbx_seq_one_letter_code
_entity_poly.pdbx_strand_id
1 'polypeptide(L)'
;MLKNFFALITFSVVLLSCSSSQQNSPFPGEFADADYILSDQDAQRWVAESNQAAECIYPNLTRIQQDHFSKEDAYIHSQYVFFYPLEKVIGEQYVKIVQADEKSMGYAQYQFKKFKENPSEIKELTKKQCETLRSKARDDLAVVKGQYKSGMVEEAKSDDKQKGDGVATNENKFFFDIIKWGSALLL
;
A
#
# COMPACT_ATOMS: atom_id res chain seq x y z
N MET A 1 -73.14 1.89 -19.45
CA MET A 1 -73.36 1.86 -17.99
C MET A 1 -72.89 0.51 -17.45
N LEU A 2 -72.41 0.49 -16.19
CA LEU A 2 -71.74 -0.60 -15.43
C LEU A 2 -70.29 -0.87 -15.87
N LYS A 3 -69.23 -0.30 -15.25
CA LYS A 3 -68.76 -0.23 -13.84
C LYS A 3 -67.95 -1.48 -13.43
N ASN A 4 -66.64 -1.25 -13.32
CA ASN A 4 -65.56 -1.94 -12.58
C ASN A 4 -65.84 -3.32 -11.98
N PHE A 5 -64.91 -4.27 -12.14
CA PHE A 5 -64.31 -5.01 -11.01
C PHE A 5 -63.13 -5.91 -11.46
N PHE A 6 -62.18 -6.10 -10.55
CA PHE A 6 -61.01 -7.00 -10.58
C PHE A 6 -59.72 -6.56 -11.28
N ALA A 7 -59.01 -5.68 -10.55
CA ALA A 7 -57.57 -5.78 -10.41
C ALA A 7 -57.20 -7.03 -9.57
N LEU A 8 -56.35 -7.90 -10.11
CA LEU A 8 -55.55 -8.93 -9.40
C LEU A 8 -54.21 -8.99 -10.14
N ILE A 9 -53.22 -8.19 -9.71
CA ILE A 9 -52.10 -8.63 -8.86
C ILE A 9 -51.44 -9.92 -9.37
N THR A 10 -50.43 -9.74 -10.23
CA THR A 10 -49.31 -10.68 -10.37
C THR A 10 -48.01 -9.89 -10.25
N PHE A 11 -47.66 -9.57 -8.99
CA PHE A 11 -46.36 -9.03 -8.64
C PHE A 11 -45.36 -10.19 -8.66
N SER A 12 -44.74 -10.43 -9.82
CA SER A 12 -43.66 -11.40 -9.97
C SER A 12 -42.44 -10.88 -9.20
N VAL A 13 -42.30 -11.31 -7.95
CA VAL A 13 -41.08 -11.11 -7.16
C VAL A 13 -39.96 -11.93 -7.81
N VAL A 14 -39.13 -11.28 -8.61
CA VAL A 14 -37.85 -11.84 -9.05
C VAL A 14 -36.89 -11.70 -7.89
N LEU A 15 -36.78 -12.73 -7.05
CA LEU A 15 -35.66 -12.88 -6.12
C LEU A 15 -34.42 -13.22 -6.95
N LEU A 16 -33.67 -12.20 -7.36
CA LEU A 16 -32.29 -12.36 -7.78
C LEU A 16 -31.51 -12.92 -6.58
N SER A 17 -31.36 -14.24 -6.53
CA SER A 17 -30.45 -14.91 -5.62
C SER A 17 -29.04 -14.44 -5.95
N CYS A 18 -28.51 -13.53 -5.15
CA CYS A 18 -27.13 -13.09 -5.22
C CYS A 18 -26.26 -14.22 -4.64
N SER A 19 -26.10 -15.31 -5.40
CA SER A 19 -25.24 -16.43 -5.06
C SER A 19 -23.78 -16.06 -5.34
N SER A 20 -23.27 -15.04 -4.64
CA SER A 20 -21.82 -14.89 -4.51
C SER A 20 -21.37 -16.02 -3.61
N SER A 21 -20.87 -17.11 -4.21
CA SER A 21 -20.12 -18.13 -3.49
C SER A 21 -18.81 -17.49 -3.02
N GLN A 22 -18.88 -16.69 -1.95
CA GLN A 22 -17.70 -16.34 -1.19
C GLN A 22 -17.17 -17.65 -0.62
N GLN A 23 -16.10 -18.16 -1.20
CA GLN A 23 -15.31 -19.20 -0.55
C GLN A 23 -14.80 -18.60 0.75
N ASN A 24 -15.52 -18.85 1.86
CA ASN A 24 -15.08 -18.46 3.18
C ASN A 24 -13.86 -19.31 3.54
N SER A 25 -12.67 -18.87 3.14
CA SER A 25 -11.44 -19.38 3.73
C SER A 25 -11.49 -19.09 5.22
N PRO A 26 -11.23 -20.08 6.09
CA PRO A 26 -11.28 -19.86 7.53
C PRO A 26 -10.30 -18.73 7.91
N PHE A 27 -10.76 -17.81 8.76
CA PHE A 27 -9.93 -16.74 9.27
C PHE A 27 -8.83 -17.31 10.18
N PRO A 28 -7.54 -17.01 9.94
CA PRO A 28 -6.47 -17.54 10.79
C PRO A 28 -6.57 -16.98 12.21
N GLY A 29 -6.67 -17.87 13.20
CA GLY A 29 -6.89 -17.48 14.60
C GLY A 29 -5.76 -16.68 15.23
N GLU A 30 -4.55 -16.70 14.64
CA GLU A 30 -3.40 -15.89 15.10
C GLU A 30 -3.63 -14.37 14.95
N PHE A 31 -4.55 -13.97 14.07
CA PHE A 31 -4.93 -12.57 13.85
C PHE A 31 -6.25 -12.19 14.52
N ALA A 32 -6.76 -13.03 15.43
CA ALA A 32 -7.96 -12.69 16.20
C ALA A 32 -7.74 -11.38 16.97
N ASP A 33 -8.77 -10.53 17.03
CA ASP A 33 -8.74 -9.19 17.64
C ASP A 33 -7.79 -8.18 16.95
N ALA A 34 -7.49 -8.36 15.67
CA ALA A 34 -6.85 -7.30 14.88
C ALA A 34 -7.79 -6.09 14.74
N ASP A 35 -7.25 -4.88 14.92
CA ASP A 35 -8.00 -3.62 14.84
C ASP A 35 -8.52 -3.33 13.42
N TYR A 36 -7.88 -3.90 12.40
CA TYR A 36 -8.28 -3.81 11.01
C TYR A 36 -8.10 -5.14 10.27
N ILE A 37 -9.14 -5.55 9.55
CA ILE A 37 -9.17 -6.76 8.73
C ILE A 37 -9.19 -6.37 7.26
N LEU A 38 -8.07 -6.57 6.57
CA LEU A 38 -7.96 -6.31 5.13
C LEU A 38 -8.76 -7.34 4.32
N SER A 39 -9.71 -6.86 3.52
CA SER A 39 -10.54 -7.73 2.69
C SER A 39 -9.72 -8.44 1.60
N ASP A 40 -10.17 -9.62 1.16
CA ASP A 40 -9.53 -10.36 0.06
C ASP A 40 -9.46 -9.49 -1.23
N GLN A 41 -10.54 -8.75 -1.53
CA GLN A 41 -10.61 -7.88 -2.71
C GLN A 41 -9.60 -6.73 -2.63
N ASP A 42 -9.49 -6.08 -1.47
CA ASP A 42 -8.54 -4.98 -1.28
C ASP A 42 -7.11 -5.50 -1.28
N ALA A 43 -6.85 -6.70 -0.73
CA ALA A 43 -5.55 -7.33 -0.78
C ALA A 43 -5.12 -7.65 -2.23
N GLN A 44 -5.99 -8.25 -3.04
CA GLN A 44 -5.71 -8.52 -4.46
C GLN A 44 -5.42 -7.22 -5.24
N ARG A 45 -6.18 -6.16 -4.96
CA ARG A 45 -5.94 -4.85 -5.57
C ARG A 45 -4.64 -4.22 -5.09
N TRP A 46 -4.32 -4.35 -3.80
CA TRP A 46 -3.08 -3.86 -3.22
C TRP A 46 -1.87 -4.55 -3.85
N VAL A 47 -1.90 -5.88 -4.04
CA VAL A 47 -0.85 -6.62 -4.76
C VAL A 47 -0.69 -6.06 -6.18
N ALA A 48 -1.79 -5.86 -6.91
CA ALA A 48 -1.74 -5.35 -8.28
C ALA A 48 -1.10 -3.95 -8.37
N GLU A 49 -1.54 -3.04 -7.51
CA GLU A 49 -1.02 -1.66 -7.42
C GLU A 49 0.45 -1.64 -6.98
N SER A 50 0.85 -2.56 -6.09
CA SER A 50 2.22 -2.71 -5.60
C SER A 50 3.16 -3.22 -6.71
N ASN A 51 2.75 -4.25 -7.45
CA ASN A 51 3.52 -4.80 -8.56
C ASN A 51 3.74 -3.73 -9.65
N GLN A 52 2.67 -3.01 -10.00
CA GLN A 52 2.74 -1.92 -10.97
C GLN A 52 3.67 -0.79 -10.52
N ALA A 53 3.63 -0.40 -9.23
CA ALA A 53 4.56 0.57 -8.66
C ALA A 53 6.02 0.08 -8.71
N ALA A 54 6.27 -1.19 -8.34
CA ALA A 54 7.58 -1.81 -8.39
C ALA A 54 8.15 -1.82 -9.82
N GLU A 55 7.37 -2.23 -10.81
CA GLU A 55 7.77 -2.23 -12.22
C GLU A 55 8.09 -0.83 -12.75
N CYS A 56 7.29 0.18 -12.37
CA CYS A 56 7.57 1.56 -12.75
C CYS A 56 8.86 2.09 -12.11
N ILE A 57 9.07 1.90 -10.81
CA ILE A 57 10.18 2.55 -10.09
C ILE A 57 11.48 1.77 -10.27
N TYR A 58 11.39 0.44 -10.29
CA TYR A 58 12.51 -0.49 -10.22
C TYR A 58 12.47 -1.56 -11.33
N PRO A 59 12.43 -1.18 -12.62
CA PRO A 59 12.17 -2.11 -13.73
C PRO A 59 13.20 -3.24 -13.89
N ASN A 60 14.40 -3.09 -13.32
CA ASN A 60 15.49 -4.06 -13.42
C ASN A 60 16.02 -4.50 -12.05
N LEU A 61 15.25 -4.28 -10.97
CA LEU A 61 15.71 -4.62 -9.62
C LEU A 61 15.66 -6.12 -9.41
N THR A 62 16.83 -6.67 -9.10
CA THR A 62 16.96 -8.07 -8.70
C THR A 62 16.80 -8.21 -7.19
N ARG A 63 16.41 -9.40 -6.74
CA ARG A 63 16.36 -9.72 -5.30
C ARG A 63 17.70 -9.48 -4.59
N ILE A 64 18.82 -9.84 -5.24
CA ILE A 64 20.16 -9.61 -4.68
C ILE A 64 20.42 -8.12 -4.46
N GLN A 65 20.05 -7.26 -5.40
CA GLN A 65 20.21 -5.82 -5.23
C GLN A 65 19.31 -5.27 -4.12
N GLN A 66 18.10 -5.79 -4.02
CA GLN A 66 17.14 -5.42 -2.98
C GLN A 66 17.62 -5.80 -1.58
N ASP A 67 18.23 -6.99 -1.42
CA ASP A 67 18.79 -7.47 -0.16
C ASP A 67 19.96 -6.59 0.34
N HIS A 68 20.58 -5.81 -0.54
CA HIS A 68 21.69 -4.88 -0.24
C HIS A 68 21.26 -3.42 -0.20
N PHE A 69 19.95 -3.14 -0.13
CA PHE A 69 19.48 -1.77 0.02
C PHE A 69 20.04 -1.10 1.28
N SER A 70 20.42 0.17 1.14
CA SER A 70 20.62 1.05 2.29
C SER A 70 19.30 1.22 3.04
N LYS A 71 19.34 1.73 4.28
CA LYS A 71 18.10 1.99 5.04
C LYS A 71 17.18 2.96 4.30
N GLU A 72 17.76 3.94 3.63
CA GLU A 72 17.05 4.96 2.85
C GLU A 72 16.39 4.34 1.62
N ASP A 73 17.11 3.48 0.90
CA ASP A 73 16.55 2.77 -0.25
C ASP A 73 15.45 1.78 0.16
N ALA A 74 15.65 1.06 1.28
CA ALA A 74 14.65 0.15 1.85
C ALA A 74 13.40 0.89 2.31
N TYR A 75 13.56 2.08 2.89
CA TYR A 75 12.45 2.95 3.27
C TYR A 75 11.65 3.40 2.05
N ILE A 76 12.31 3.97 1.03
CA ILE A 76 11.64 4.43 -0.19
C ILE A 76 10.95 3.29 -0.91
N HIS A 77 11.62 2.14 -1.02
CA HIS A 77 11.01 0.94 -1.59
C HIS A 77 9.74 0.56 -0.81
N SER A 78 9.82 0.43 0.50
CA SER A 78 8.66 0.04 1.33
C SER A 78 7.51 1.04 1.21
N GLN A 79 7.82 2.34 1.22
CA GLN A 79 6.83 3.39 1.11
C GLN A 79 6.12 3.37 -0.25
N TYR A 80 6.88 3.35 -1.35
CA TYR A 80 6.33 3.46 -2.70
C TYR A 80 5.75 2.16 -3.25
N VAL A 81 6.32 1.02 -2.87
CA VAL A 81 5.90 -0.30 -3.38
C VAL A 81 4.80 -0.90 -2.52
N PHE A 82 4.75 -0.63 -1.21
CA PHE A 82 3.75 -1.25 -0.34
C PHE A 82 2.77 -0.26 0.26
N PHE A 83 3.26 0.78 0.95
CA PHE A 83 2.37 1.62 1.76
C PHE A 83 1.55 2.63 0.98
N TYR A 84 2.10 3.32 -0.01
CA TYR A 84 1.31 4.20 -0.88
C TYR A 84 0.28 3.41 -1.71
N PRO A 85 0.60 2.23 -2.27
CA PRO A 85 -0.41 1.36 -2.86
C PRO A 85 -1.50 0.94 -1.88
N LEU A 86 -1.15 0.54 -0.65
CA LEU A 86 -2.14 0.18 0.37
C LEU A 86 -3.04 1.39 0.71
N GLU A 87 -2.44 2.55 0.93
CA GLU A 87 -3.14 3.82 1.17
C GLU A 87 -4.09 4.18 0.05
N LYS A 88 -3.71 3.95 -1.21
CA LYS A 88 -4.59 4.16 -2.35
C LYS A 88 -5.81 3.23 -2.34
N VAL A 89 -5.67 2.02 -1.80
CA VAL A 89 -6.74 1.01 -1.77
C VAL A 89 -7.68 1.24 -0.60
N ILE A 90 -7.14 1.35 0.61
CA ILE A 90 -7.97 1.43 1.83
C ILE A 90 -8.08 2.86 2.37
N GLY A 91 -7.14 3.75 2.08
CA GLY A 91 -7.13 5.12 2.60
C GLY A 91 -6.20 5.29 3.80
N GLU A 92 -5.68 6.52 3.96
CA GLU A 92 -4.65 6.88 4.95
C GLU A 92 -5.04 6.53 6.39
N GLN A 93 -6.30 6.78 6.76
CA GLN A 93 -6.78 6.53 8.12
C GLN A 93 -6.69 5.05 8.50
N TYR A 94 -7.05 4.14 7.58
CA TYR A 94 -6.98 2.71 7.84
C TYR A 94 -5.54 2.19 7.77
N VAL A 95 -4.70 2.74 6.89
CA VAL A 95 -3.25 2.41 6.90
C VAL A 95 -2.62 2.74 8.25
N LYS A 96 -2.99 3.86 8.88
CA LYS A 96 -2.51 4.21 10.23
C LYS A 96 -2.93 3.18 11.28
N ILE A 97 -4.16 2.66 11.21
CA ILE A 97 -4.62 1.58 12.11
C ILE A 97 -3.79 0.32 11.85
N VAL A 98 -3.65 -0.08 10.59
CA VAL A 98 -2.86 -1.27 10.20
C VAL A 98 -1.41 -1.14 10.66
N GLN A 99 -0.78 0.02 10.54
CA GLN A 99 0.60 0.25 10.98
C GLN A 99 0.76 0.33 12.50
N ALA A 100 -0.28 0.71 13.23
CA ALA A 100 -0.26 0.83 14.69
C ALA A 100 -0.51 -0.51 15.41
N ASP A 101 -1.19 -1.47 14.78
CA ASP A 101 -1.51 -2.78 15.34
C ASP A 101 -0.74 -3.91 14.64
N GLU A 102 0.05 -4.66 15.41
CA GLU A 102 0.88 -5.76 14.91
C GLU A 102 0.04 -6.90 14.32
N LYS A 103 -1.16 -7.17 14.86
CA LYS A 103 -2.04 -8.22 14.32
C LYS A 103 -2.66 -7.80 12.99
N SER A 104 -3.11 -6.55 12.87
CA SER A 104 -3.60 -5.97 11.62
C SER A 104 -2.52 -5.98 10.54
N MET A 105 -1.30 -5.56 10.87
CA MET A 105 -0.18 -5.61 9.92
C MET A 105 0.17 -7.04 9.54
N GLY A 106 0.23 -7.96 10.51
CA GLY A 106 0.48 -9.38 10.26
C GLY A 106 -0.56 -9.99 9.33
N TYR A 107 -1.85 -9.66 9.53
CA TYR A 107 -2.92 -10.12 8.66
C TYR A 107 -2.84 -9.51 7.26
N ALA A 108 -2.53 -8.22 7.14
CA ALA A 108 -2.29 -7.58 5.85
C ALA A 108 -1.14 -8.26 5.09
N GLN A 109 -0.04 -8.59 5.77
CA GLN A 109 1.08 -9.34 5.19
C GLN A 109 0.68 -10.75 4.75
N TYR A 110 -0.08 -11.46 5.58
CA TYR A 110 -0.65 -12.76 5.23
C TYR A 110 -1.48 -12.67 3.95
N GLN A 111 -2.39 -11.70 3.87
CA GLN A 111 -3.25 -11.48 2.71
C GLN A 111 -2.45 -11.11 1.45
N PHE A 112 -1.45 -10.24 1.58
CA PHE A 112 -0.59 -9.87 0.46
C PHE A 112 0.13 -11.10 -0.12
N LYS A 113 0.68 -11.96 0.75
CA LYS A 113 1.33 -13.22 0.33
C LYS A 113 0.34 -14.19 -0.29
N LYS A 114 -0.84 -14.36 0.31
CA LYS A 114 -1.94 -15.21 -0.20
C LYS A 114 -2.32 -14.84 -1.63
N PHE A 115 -2.36 -13.55 -1.97
CA PHE A 115 -2.82 -13.05 -3.27
C PHE A 115 -1.71 -12.64 -4.23
N LYS A 116 -0.43 -12.81 -3.87
CA LYS A 116 0.72 -12.42 -4.71
C LYS A 116 0.65 -12.95 -6.14
N GLU A 117 0.23 -14.20 -6.30
CA GLU A 117 0.12 -14.88 -7.60
C GLU A 117 -1.27 -14.72 -8.26
N ASN A 118 -2.23 -14.11 -7.55
CA ASN A 118 -3.59 -13.89 -8.04
C ASN A 118 -4.06 -12.43 -7.77
N PRO A 119 -3.33 -11.42 -8.28
CA PRO A 119 -3.71 -10.01 -8.13
C PRO A 119 -4.99 -9.68 -8.90
N SER A 120 -5.66 -8.58 -8.52
CA SER A 120 -6.78 -8.05 -9.31
C SER A 120 -6.27 -7.50 -10.64
N GLU A 121 -7.11 -7.58 -11.68
CA GLU A 121 -6.87 -6.82 -12.91
C GLU A 121 -7.11 -5.32 -12.64
N ILE A 122 -6.08 -4.51 -12.86
CA ILE A 122 -6.14 -3.05 -12.74
C ILE A 122 -5.73 -2.39 -14.04
N LYS A 123 -6.17 -1.14 -14.22
CA LYS A 123 -5.73 -0.33 -15.34
C LYS A 123 -4.23 -0.08 -15.27
N GLU A 124 -3.52 -0.38 -16.36
CA GLU A 124 -2.10 -0.09 -16.48
C GLU A 124 -1.78 1.40 -16.39
N LEU A 125 -0.68 1.75 -15.73
CA LEU A 125 -0.16 3.12 -15.76
C LEU A 125 0.37 3.45 -17.14
N THR A 126 0.06 4.66 -17.60
CA THR A 126 0.71 5.21 -18.79
C THR A 126 2.19 5.46 -18.51
N LYS A 127 3.01 5.49 -19.57
CA LYS A 127 4.45 5.81 -19.45
C LYS A 127 4.72 7.10 -18.66
N LYS A 128 3.92 8.15 -18.91
CA LYS A 128 4.00 9.43 -18.21
C LYS A 128 3.73 9.30 -16.70
N GLN A 129 2.78 8.45 -16.31
CA GLN A 129 2.49 8.20 -14.90
C GLN A 129 3.63 7.42 -14.24
N CYS A 130 4.17 6.39 -14.88
CA CYS A 130 5.36 5.69 -14.37
C CYS A 130 6.57 6.63 -14.24
N GLU A 131 6.82 7.49 -15.24
CA GLU A 131 7.92 8.46 -15.19
C GLU A 131 7.76 9.45 -14.03
N THR A 132 6.52 9.91 -13.80
CA THR A 132 6.20 10.78 -12.66
C THR A 132 6.46 10.06 -11.33
N LEU A 133 5.98 8.82 -11.21
CA LEU A 133 6.16 8.01 -10.00
C LEU A 133 7.66 7.75 -9.72
N ARG A 134 8.42 7.43 -10.77
CA ARG A 134 9.87 7.22 -10.69
C ARG A 134 10.61 8.48 -10.31
N SER A 135 10.21 9.65 -10.83
CA SER A 135 10.82 10.93 -10.43
C SER A 135 10.59 11.20 -8.96
N LYS A 136 9.34 11.11 -8.50
CA LYS A 136 8.98 11.33 -7.09
C LYS A 136 9.75 10.42 -6.15
N ALA A 137 9.85 9.12 -6.46
CA ALA A 137 10.62 8.19 -5.65
C ALA A 137 12.12 8.56 -5.56
N ARG A 138 12.72 9.07 -6.65
CA ARG A 138 14.12 9.54 -6.64
C ARG A 138 14.29 10.84 -5.86
N ASP A 139 13.35 11.76 -6.00
CA ASP A 139 13.39 13.06 -5.33
C ASP A 139 13.24 12.87 -3.81
N ASP A 140 12.29 12.04 -3.39
CA ASP A 140 12.10 11.68 -1.97
C ASP A 140 13.30 10.90 -1.42
N LEU A 141 13.91 10.01 -2.21
CA LEU A 141 15.14 9.34 -1.82
C LEU A 141 16.29 10.33 -1.57
N ALA A 142 16.41 11.36 -2.41
CA ALA A 142 17.40 12.42 -2.21
C ALA A 142 17.13 13.22 -0.92
N VAL A 143 15.85 13.50 -0.62
CA VAL A 143 15.44 14.13 0.65
C VAL A 143 15.81 13.27 1.84
N VAL A 144 15.46 11.98 1.81
CA VAL A 144 15.72 11.02 2.90
C VAL A 144 17.21 10.83 3.13
N LYS A 145 18.02 10.85 2.06
CA LYS A 145 19.50 10.84 2.10
C LYS A 145 20.12 12.17 2.56
N GLY A 146 19.32 13.19 2.89
CA GLY A 146 19.80 14.51 3.33
C GLY A 146 20.42 15.36 2.22
N GLN A 147 20.20 14.99 0.95
CA GLN A 147 20.76 15.67 -0.22
C GLN A 147 19.92 16.89 -0.66
N TYR A 148 18.66 16.96 -0.23
CA TYR A 148 17.77 18.07 -0.55
C TYR A 148 17.89 19.19 0.49
N LYS A 149 18.52 20.31 0.12
CA LYS A 149 18.59 21.53 0.96
C LYS A 149 17.71 22.63 0.37
N SER A 150 16.70 23.00 1.15
CA SER A 150 15.78 24.14 1.02
C SER A 150 14.67 24.03 -0.03
N GLY A 151 13.42 24.18 0.45
CA GLY A 151 12.25 24.44 -0.38
C GLY A 151 12.02 25.93 -0.68
N MET A 152 12.66 26.87 0.03
CA MET A 152 12.40 28.32 -0.08
C MET A 152 13.52 29.17 0.59
N VAL A 153 14.75 29.25 0.06
CA VAL A 153 15.81 30.30 0.30
C VAL A 153 17.23 29.71 0.11
N GLU A 154 18.11 30.45 -0.59
CA GLU A 154 19.56 30.33 -0.47
C GLU A 154 20.02 31.06 0.81
N GLU A 155 20.64 30.36 1.76
CA GLU A 155 21.44 31.05 2.79
C GLU A 155 22.84 30.47 2.94
N ALA A 156 23.74 31.43 3.11
CA ALA A 156 25.18 31.37 3.00
C ALA A 156 25.85 30.67 4.20
N LYS A 157 27.12 30.31 3.99
CA LYS A 157 28.00 29.71 5.01
C LYS A 157 28.10 30.58 6.26
N SER A 158 27.91 29.98 7.44
CA SER A 158 28.79 30.19 8.62
C SER A 158 28.57 29.13 9.71
N ASP A 159 29.71 28.57 10.15
CA ASP A 159 30.08 28.05 11.48
C ASP A 159 29.33 26.88 12.14
N ASP A 160 29.95 25.70 11.93
CA ASP A 160 30.37 24.70 12.91
C ASP A 160 29.82 24.80 14.36
N LYS A 161 28.83 23.95 14.68
CA LYS A 161 28.79 23.05 15.86
C LYS A 161 27.51 22.18 15.85
N GLN A 162 27.71 20.88 16.10
CA GLN A 162 26.73 19.76 16.11
C GLN A 162 26.32 19.22 14.73
N LYS A 163 27.20 18.40 14.14
CA LYS A 163 26.91 17.60 12.96
C LYS A 163 26.09 16.36 13.34
N GLY A 164 24.79 16.57 13.60
CA GLY A 164 23.80 15.50 13.42
C GLY A 164 23.77 15.13 11.94
N ASP A 165 23.72 13.84 11.61
CA ASP A 165 24.13 13.29 10.29
C ASP A 165 23.29 13.78 9.09
N GLY A 166 22.26 14.61 9.29
CA GLY A 166 21.42 15.17 8.22
C GLY A 166 20.55 14.13 7.49
N VAL A 167 20.63 12.86 7.88
CA VAL A 167 19.87 11.74 7.33
C VAL A 167 18.64 11.48 8.22
N ALA A 168 17.43 11.54 7.62
CA ALA A 168 16.16 11.43 8.34
C ALA A 168 15.91 10.03 8.97
N THR A 169 16.69 9.02 8.58
CA THR A 169 16.47 7.60 8.90
C THR A 169 17.04 7.15 10.24
N ASN A 170 17.93 7.92 10.86
CA ASN A 170 18.70 7.44 12.01
C ASN A 170 17.98 7.57 13.38
N GLU A 171 16.90 8.36 13.48
CA GLU A 171 16.28 8.68 14.78
C GLU A 171 14.75 8.47 14.82
N ASN A 172 14.12 8.03 13.74
CA ASN A 172 12.66 8.04 13.64
C ASN A 172 12.04 6.62 13.64
N LYS A 173 11.28 6.30 14.69
CA LYS A 173 10.55 5.02 14.86
C LYS A 173 9.68 4.68 13.65
N PHE A 174 9.02 5.67 13.04
CA PHE A 174 8.18 5.45 11.87
C PHE A 174 8.96 4.91 10.66
N PHE A 175 10.21 5.34 10.47
CA PHE A 175 11.07 4.82 9.40
C PHE A 175 11.40 3.35 9.63
N PHE A 176 11.75 2.99 10.87
CA PHE A 176 12.04 1.61 11.23
C PHE A 176 10.82 0.69 11.10
N ASP A 177 9.64 1.16 11.51
CA ASP A 177 8.40 0.39 11.37
C ASP A 177 8.05 0.16 9.90
N ILE A 178 8.17 1.19 9.04
CA ILE A 178 7.96 1.05 7.59
C ILE A 178 8.94 0.05 6.96
N ILE A 179 10.23 0.13 7.31
CA ILE A 179 11.25 -0.82 6.81
C ILE A 179 10.98 -2.24 7.33
N LYS A 180 10.65 -2.40 8.62
CA LYS A 180 10.33 -3.69 9.25
C LYS A 180 9.19 -4.35 8.48
N TRP A 181 8.09 -3.63 8.32
CA TRP A 181 6.89 -4.15 7.70
C TRP A 181 7.05 -4.40 6.19
N GLY A 182 7.75 -3.50 5.48
CA GLY A 182 8.05 -3.67 4.07
C GLY A 182 8.99 -4.85 3.79
N SER A 183 10.01 -5.04 4.62
CA SER A 183 10.93 -6.19 4.51
C SER A 183 10.21 -7.52 4.69
N ALA A 184 9.25 -7.59 5.62
CA ALA A 184 8.48 -8.81 5.86
C ALA A 184 7.50 -9.18 4.72
N LEU A 185 7.15 -8.24 3.84
CA LEU A 185 6.38 -8.50 2.60
C LEU A 185 7.26 -9.10 1.49
N LEU A 186 8.58 -8.97 1.59
CA LEU A 186 9.54 -9.50 0.61
C LEU A 186 9.96 -10.95 0.89
N LEU A 187 9.82 -11.40 2.15
CA LEU A 187 10.12 -12.75 2.61
C LEU A 187 8.99 -13.73 2.31
#